data_AF-A0A915ZAI7-F1
#
_entry.id   AF-A0A915ZAI7-F1
#
_cell.length_a   1.000
_cell.length_b   1.000
_cell.length_c   1.000
_cell.angle_alpha   90.00
_cell.angle_beta   90.00
_cell.angle_gamma   90.00
#
_symmetry.space_group_name_H-M   'P 1'
#
loop_
_entity.id
_entity.type
_entity.pdbx_description
1 polymer ?
#
loop_
_entity_poly.entity_id
_entity_poly.type
_entity_poly.pdbx_seq_one_letter_code
_entity_poly.pdbx_strand_id
1 'polypeptide(L)'
;MTMEIMELSNLLLKEYTRILKTVFEILIKYIYSGKLELANNDVKTNIALLIAADELCLKELCSYIEDFLLINKESLKSNFVFVSHITNRFDQFTKLSQFCKDAFQEDPSVVLRADDFVTLNQERLFEYLTKDNYSLRQIEVWDKLIEWAIATSDDELPSDVSKWTEDNIKAFGTLIQRFIPIIDFQKMSRLDFMQKVNKFRRIFDNEHFIDIIEYFVCTDFSQLVDDAQLVDDIDSKIIDLRGASFIADRIKITKQQGRGITYHFNLLY
;
A
#
# COMPACT_ATOMS: atom_id res chain seq x y z
N MET A 1 -0.84 10.51 -35.80
CA MET A 1 -1.10 11.52 -34.77
C MET A 1 -2.60 11.50 -34.53
N THR A 2 -2.99 10.48 -33.79
CA THR A 2 -4.21 9.70 -33.99
C THR A 2 -5.21 9.96 -32.86
N MET A 3 -6.47 9.61 -33.11
CA MET A 3 -7.68 9.91 -32.34
C MET A 3 -7.61 9.72 -30.81
N GLU A 4 -6.64 8.97 -30.29
CA GLU A 4 -6.40 8.77 -28.85
C GLU A 4 -6.09 10.07 -28.09
N ILE A 5 -5.40 11.04 -28.71
CA ILE A 5 -5.17 12.37 -28.09
C ILE A 5 -6.48 13.17 -28.00
N MET A 6 -7.42 12.92 -28.91
CA MET A 6 -8.70 13.63 -29.00
C MET A 6 -9.78 13.00 -28.09
N GLU A 7 -9.73 11.69 -27.87
CA GLU A 7 -10.60 10.97 -26.93
C GLU A 7 -10.25 11.25 -25.46
N LEU A 8 -8.96 11.30 -25.10
CA LEU A 8 -8.52 11.71 -23.76
C LEU A 8 -8.82 13.20 -23.47
N SER A 9 -8.82 14.03 -24.51
CA SER A 9 -9.17 15.47 -24.44
C SER A 9 -10.64 15.70 -24.08
N ASN A 10 -11.56 14.87 -24.57
CA ASN A 10 -13.01 15.12 -24.44
C ASN A 10 -13.60 14.70 -23.08
N LEU A 11 -13.02 13.70 -22.39
CA LEU A 11 -13.47 13.29 -21.04
C LEU A 11 -12.86 14.15 -19.92
N LEU A 12 -11.65 14.68 -20.10
CA LEU A 12 -10.98 15.55 -19.13
C LEU A 12 -11.49 17.00 -19.14
N LEU A 13 -12.20 17.43 -20.18
CA LEU A 13 -12.47 18.85 -20.42
C LEU A 13 -13.33 19.51 -19.33
N LYS A 14 -14.25 18.81 -18.66
CA LYS A 14 -15.26 19.48 -17.82
C LYS A 14 -14.73 19.90 -16.44
N GLU A 15 -13.99 19.01 -15.76
CA GLU A 15 -13.29 19.36 -14.51
C GLU A 15 -12.06 20.22 -14.79
N TYR A 16 -11.33 19.94 -15.88
CA TYR A 16 -10.17 20.74 -16.28
C TYR A 16 -10.57 22.16 -16.66
N THR A 17 -11.69 22.37 -17.35
CA THR A 17 -12.19 23.74 -17.66
C THR A 17 -12.57 24.50 -16.39
N ARG A 18 -13.11 23.81 -15.37
CA ARG A 18 -13.45 24.47 -14.10
C ARG A 18 -12.20 24.90 -13.35
N ILE A 19 -11.23 24.00 -13.21
CA ILE A 19 -9.94 24.28 -12.57
C ILE A 19 -9.22 25.41 -13.31
N LEU A 20 -9.19 25.36 -14.64
CA LEU A 20 -8.53 26.37 -15.46
C LEU A 20 -9.21 27.75 -15.36
N LYS A 21 -10.55 27.79 -15.32
CA LYS A 21 -11.32 29.02 -15.08
C LYS A 21 -11.00 29.61 -13.71
N THR A 22 -11.04 28.79 -12.65
CA THR A 22 -10.74 29.23 -11.28
C THR A 22 -9.30 29.74 -11.15
N VAL A 23 -8.33 29.02 -11.71
CA VAL A 23 -6.91 29.43 -11.72
C VAL A 23 -6.73 30.76 -12.43
N PHE A 24 -7.35 30.94 -13.61
CA PHE A 24 -7.25 32.19 -14.35
C PHE A 24 -7.88 33.37 -13.61
N GLU A 25 -9.05 33.18 -12.98
CA GLU A 25 -9.70 34.20 -12.16
C GLU A 25 -8.82 34.63 -10.97
N ILE A 26 -8.16 33.66 -10.31
CA ILE A 26 -7.21 33.94 -9.22
C ILE A 26 -6.02 34.75 -9.73
N LEU A 27 -5.42 34.35 -10.86
CA LEU A 27 -4.27 35.04 -11.45
C LEU A 27 -4.61 36.48 -11.87
N ILE A 28 -5.75 36.70 -12.54
CA ILE A 28 -6.20 38.05 -12.89
C ILE A 28 -6.38 38.89 -11.62
N LYS A 29 -7.07 38.38 -10.59
CA LYS A 29 -7.25 39.11 -9.33
C LYS A 29 -5.89 39.46 -8.70
N TYR A 30 -4.93 38.53 -8.71
CA TYR A 30 -3.59 38.76 -8.19
C TYR A 30 -2.85 39.87 -8.96
N ILE A 31 -2.85 39.83 -10.30
CA ILE A 31 -2.16 40.82 -11.15
C ILE A 31 -2.68 42.24 -10.90
N TYR A 32 -4.01 42.40 -10.75
CA TYR A 32 -4.61 43.73 -10.56
C TYR A 32 -4.57 44.24 -9.11
N SER A 33 -4.56 43.34 -8.11
CA SER A 33 -4.68 43.74 -6.70
C SER A 33 -3.43 43.50 -5.85
N GLY A 34 -2.48 42.71 -6.33
CA GLY A 34 -1.34 42.20 -5.55
C GLY A 34 -1.71 41.24 -4.42
N LYS A 35 -2.97 40.80 -4.33
CA LYS A 35 -3.47 39.93 -3.25
C LYS A 35 -3.74 38.52 -3.74
N LEU A 36 -3.28 37.53 -2.97
CA LEU A 36 -3.49 36.11 -3.26
C LEU A 36 -4.08 35.40 -2.03
N GLU A 37 -5.10 34.57 -2.24
CA GLU A 37 -5.76 33.78 -1.21
C GLU A 37 -5.67 32.30 -1.58
N LEU A 38 -4.69 31.57 -1.03
CA LEU A 38 -4.45 30.15 -1.34
C LEU A 38 -5.18 29.18 -0.40
N ALA A 39 -5.52 29.62 0.81
CA ALA A 39 -6.08 28.76 1.87
C ALA A 39 -7.48 28.22 1.57
N ASN A 40 -8.21 28.86 0.64
CA ASN A 40 -9.55 28.42 0.26
C ASN A 40 -9.55 27.36 -0.84
N ASN A 41 -8.39 27.06 -1.42
CA ASN A 41 -8.24 26.13 -2.55
C ASN A 41 -7.77 24.77 -2.05
N ASP A 42 -8.16 23.70 -2.75
CA ASP A 42 -7.55 22.39 -2.56
C ASP A 42 -6.11 22.35 -3.13
N VAL A 43 -5.37 21.28 -2.79
CA VAL A 43 -3.97 21.07 -3.20
C VAL A 43 -3.84 21.06 -4.72
N LYS A 44 -4.74 20.40 -5.45
CA LYS A 44 -4.67 20.29 -6.91
C LYS A 44 -4.89 21.65 -7.57
N THR A 45 -5.82 22.45 -7.07
CA THR A 45 -6.06 23.82 -7.54
C THR A 45 -4.83 24.72 -7.28
N ASN A 46 -4.20 24.63 -6.10
CA ASN A 46 -2.98 25.40 -5.82
C ASN A 46 -1.78 24.96 -6.68
N ILE A 47 -1.65 23.67 -6.99
CA ILE A 47 -0.61 23.18 -7.91
C ILE A 47 -0.89 23.61 -9.36
N ALA A 48 -2.15 23.59 -9.80
CA ALA A 48 -2.51 24.11 -11.11
C ALA A 48 -2.21 25.62 -11.23
N LEU A 49 -2.43 26.38 -10.14
CA LEU A 49 -2.04 27.78 -10.05
C LEU A 49 -0.51 27.95 -10.12
N LEU A 50 0.26 27.10 -9.46
CA LEU A 50 1.72 27.08 -9.53
C LEU A 50 2.21 26.86 -10.98
N ILE A 51 1.64 25.89 -11.69
CA ILE A 51 1.96 25.63 -13.11
C ILE A 51 1.64 26.85 -13.97
N ALA A 52 0.45 27.43 -13.83
CA ALA A 52 0.06 28.60 -14.61
C ALA A 52 0.90 29.85 -14.28
N ALA A 53 1.29 30.03 -13.01
CA ALA A 53 2.20 31.11 -12.61
C ALA A 53 3.57 30.95 -13.27
N ASP A 54 4.08 29.72 -13.38
CA ASP A 54 5.33 29.43 -14.07
C ASP A 54 5.25 29.67 -15.59
N GLU A 55 4.15 29.24 -16.24
CA GLU A 55 3.90 29.52 -17.67
C GLU A 55 3.87 31.03 -17.97
N LEU A 56 3.40 31.84 -17.01
CA LEU A 56 3.39 33.30 -17.07
C LEU A 56 4.70 33.95 -16.59
N CYS A 57 5.73 33.15 -16.27
CA CYS A 57 7.03 33.59 -15.77
C CYS A 57 6.97 34.40 -14.45
N LEU A 58 5.98 34.15 -13.59
CA LEU A 58 5.77 34.84 -12.31
C LEU A 58 6.56 34.18 -11.18
N LYS A 59 7.89 34.26 -11.22
CA LYS A 59 8.80 33.50 -10.34
C LYS A 59 8.57 33.70 -8.84
N GLU A 60 8.28 34.93 -8.40
CA GLU A 60 8.00 35.23 -6.99
C GLU A 60 6.72 34.54 -6.51
N LEU A 61 5.70 34.48 -7.38
CA LEU A 61 4.45 33.80 -7.12
C LEU A 61 4.66 32.28 -7.02
N CYS A 62 5.48 31.70 -7.91
CA CYS A 62 5.83 30.28 -7.83
C CYS A 62 6.46 29.92 -6.48
N SER A 63 7.48 30.70 -6.05
CA SER A 63 8.12 30.47 -4.74
C SER A 63 7.12 30.59 -3.58
N TYR A 64 6.23 31.59 -3.63
CA TYR A 64 5.22 31.78 -2.59
C TYR A 64 4.24 30.61 -2.50
N ILE A 65 3.78 30.09 -3.65
CA ILE A 65 2.85 28.95 -3.68
C ILE A 65 3.54 27.67 -3.19
N GLU A 66 4.79 27.41 -3.59
CA GLU A 66 5.55 26.26 -3.08
C GLU A 66 5.70 26.33 -1.55
N ASP A 67 6.09 27.50 -1.01
CA ASP A 67 6.22 27.69 0.44
C ASP A 67 4.89 27.47 1.16
N PHE A 68 3.79 27.97 0.59
CA PHE A 68 2.46 27.77 1.13
C PHE A 68 2.05 26.30 1.16
N LEU A 69 2.25 25.56 0.07
CA LEU A 69 1.94 24.14 -0.02
C LEU A 69 2.71 23.32 1.02
N LEU A 70 3.96 23.68 1.29
CA LEU A 70 4.84 22.99 2.24
C LEU A 70 4.49 23.25 3.72
N ILE A 71 3.62 24.21 4.02
CA ILE A 71 3.08 24.40 5.38
C ILE A 71 2.25 23.18 5.79
N ASN A 72 1.47 22.61 4.86
CA ASN A 72 0.62 21.46 5.12
C ASN A 72 1.09 20.22 4.32
N LYS A 73 2.20 19.64 4.80
CA LYS A 73 2.80 18.44 4.22
C LYS A 73 1.86 17.23 4.18
N GLU A 74 0.92 17.11 5.11
CA GLU A 74 -0.02 15.98 5.14
C GLU A 74 -0.99 16.04 3.96
N SER A 75 -1.49 17.22 3.59
CA SER A 75 -2.30 17.35 2.37
C SER A 75 -1.52 17.03 1.09
N LEU A 76 -0.20 17.28 1.07
CA LEU A 76 0.66 16.85 -0.03
C LEU A 76 0.85 15.33 -0.05
N LYS A 77 1.03 14.68 1.11
CA LYS A 77 1.11 13.21 1.22
C LYS A 77 -0.19 12.51 0.82
N SER A 78 -1.34 13.08 1.16
CA SER A 78 -2.65 12.57 0.68
C SER A 78 -2.78 12.61 -0.85
N ASN A 79 -2.09 13.53 -1.53
CA ASN A 79 -2.10 13.67 -2.99
C ASN A 79 -0.73 13.30 -3.60
N PHE A 80 0.01 12.38 -2.96
CA PHE A 80 1.42 12.17 -3.25
C PHE A 80 1.66 11.71 -4.70
N VAL A 81 0.76 10.90 -5.26
CA VAL A 81 0.89 10.42 -6.65
C VAL A 81 0.81 11.60 -7.61
N PHE A 82 -0.19 12.46 -7.44
CA PHE A 82 -0.35 13.66 -8.25
C PHE A 82 0.83 14.62 -8.10
N VAL A 83 1.23 14.96 -6.87
CA VAL A 83 2.34 15.88 -6.60
C VAL A 83 3.63 15.35 -7.21
N SER A 84 3.95 14.08 -6.99
CA SER A 84 5.14 13.42 -7.54
C SER A 84 5.13 13.40 -9.07
N HIS A 85 3.97 13.17 -9.69
CA HIS A 85 3.85 13.24 -11.14
C HIS A 85 4.17 14.64 -11.67
N ILE A 86 3.66 15.69 -11.04
CA ILE A 86 3.94 17.09 -11.41
C ILE A 86 5.43 17.41 -11.22
N THR A 87 6.02 17.11 -10.08
CA THR A 87 7.44 17.44 -9.81
C THR A 87 8.43 16.64 -10.66
N ASN A 88 8.02 15.48 -11.18
CA ASN A 88 8.82 14.70 -12.13
C ASN A 88 8.72 15.26 -13.57
N ARG A 89 7.65 15.97 -13.88
CA ARG A 89 7.42 16.60 -15.20
C ARG A 89 8.00 18.00 -15.28
N PHE A 90 8.02 18.73 -14.17
CA PHE A 90 8.42 20.13 -14.07
C PHE A 90 9.59 20.26 -13.10
N ASP A 91 10.79 20.52 -13.62
CA ASP A 91 12.04 20.59 -12.87
C ASP A 91 12.22 21.91 -12.09
N GLN A 92 11.45 22.93 -12.45
CA GLN A 92 11.44 24.25 -11.81
C GLN A 92 10.89 24.25 -10.37
N PHE A 93 10.01 23.30 -10.01
CA PHE A 93 9.40 23.23 -8.67
C PHE A 93 10.30 22.51 -7.67
N THR A 94 11.46 23.12 -7.42
CA THR A 94 12.56 22.50 -6.68
C THR A 94 12.21 22.17 -5.23
N LYS A 95 11.40 22.99 -4.54
CA LYS A 95 11.06 22.75 -3.13
C LYS A 95 10.08 21.58 -3.00
N LEU A 96 9.06 21.53 -3.87
CA LEU A 96 8.13 20.40 -3.92
C LEU A 96 8.84 19.10 -4.38
N SER A 97 9.73 19.19 -5.37
CA SER A 97 10.53 18.05 -5.83
C SER A 97 11.39 17.49 -4.69
N GLN A 98 12.03 18.35 -3.90
CA GLN A 98 12.81 17.92 -2.75
C GLN A 98 11.92 17.28 -1.68
N PHE A 99 10.75 17.87 -1.39
CA PHE A 99 9.78 17.27 -0.47
C PHE A 99 9.38 15.85 -0.91
N CYS A 100 9.06 15.63 -2.19
CA CYS A 100 8.70 14.29 -2.67
C CYS A 100 9.84 13.29 -2.50
N LYS A 101 11.08 13.70 -2.81
CA LYS A 101 12.27 12.85 -2.63
C LYS A 101 12.48 12.49 -1.16
N ASP A 102 12.43 13.48 -0.27
CA ASP A 102 12.64 13.29 1.16
C ASP A 102 11.56 12.37 1.75
N ALA A 103 10.29 12.63 1.44
CA ALA A 103 9.16 11.83 1.94
C ALA A 103 9.22 10.39 1.43
N PHE A 104 9.58 10.18 0.16
CA PHE A 104 9.74 8.84 -0.40
C PHE A 104 10.93 8.09 0.21
N GLN A 105 12.05 8.78 0.44
CA GLN A 105 13.24 8.20 1.05
C GLN A 105 13.01 7.83 2.52
N GLU A 106 12.24 8.64 3.25
CA GLU A 106 11.86 8.37 4.64
C GLU A 106 10.91 7.17 4.74
N ASP A 107 9.88 7.13 3.89
CA ASP A 107 8.89 6.06 3.87
C ASP A 107 8.33 5.83 2.45
N PRO A 108 8.83 4.82 1.72
CA PRO A 108 8.33 4.48 0.39
C PRO A 108 6.84 4.16 0.37
N SER A 109 6.24 3.75 1.50
CA SER A 109 4.82 3.45 1.59
C SER A 109 3.93 4.71 1.55
N VAL A 110 4.52 5.91 1.55
CA VAL A 110 3.79 7.18 1.31
C VAL A 110 2.96 7.14 0.01
N VAL A 111 3.46 6.43 -1.01
CA VAL A 111 2.73 6.24 -2.28
C VAL A 111 1.48 5.38 -2.07
N LEU A 112 1.60 4.27 -1.33
CA LEU A 112 0.49 3.36 -1.03
C LEU A 112 -0.58 4.05 -0.18
N ARG A 113 -0.17 4.92 0.75
CA ARG A 113 -1.08 5.60 1.68
C ARG A 113 -1.74 6.83 1.10
N ALA A 114 -1.36 7.26 -0.10
CA ALA A 114 -1.98 8.40 -0.76
C ALA A 114 -3.45 8.12 -1.12
N ASP A 115 -4.32 9.12 -0.95
CA ASP A 115 -5.74 9.02 -1.29
C ASP A 115 -5.95 8.91 -2.81
N ASP A 116 -5.01 9.44 -3.58
CA ASP A 116 -4.98 9.37 -5.04
C ASP A 116 -4.20 8.16 -5.59
N PHE A 117 -3.86 7.18 -4.75
CA PHE A 117 -3.13 5.97 -5.16
C PHE A 117 -3.76 5.26 -6.37
N VAL A 118 -5.08 5.12 -6.38
CA VAL A 118 -5.85 4.44 -7.45
C VAL A 118 -5.72 5.11 -8.82
N THR A 119 -5.19 6.33 -8.88
CA THR A 119 -4.92 7.05 -10.14
C THR A 119 -3.64 6.59 -10.85
N LEU A 120 -2.81 5.76 -10.19
CA LEU A 120 -1.66 5.13 -10.84
C LEU A 120 -2.13 4.19 -11.96
N ASN A 121 -1.55 4.36 -13.15
CA ASN A 121 -1.71 3.37 -14.22
C ASN A 121 -0.92 2.09 -13.89
N GLN A 122 -1.26 1.01 -14.58
CA GLN A 122 -0.69 -0.31 -14.33
C GLN A 122 0.84 -0.33 -14.48
N GLU A 123 1.38 0.40 -15.46
CA GLU A 123 2.82 0.45 -15.72
C GLU A 123 3.58 1.13 -14.57
N ARG A 124 3.12 2.28 -14.10
CA ARG A 124 3.78 3.01 -13.00
C ARG A 124 3.65 2.26 -11.69
N LEU A 125 2.50 1.65 -11.43
CA LEU A 125 2.32 0.80 -10.25
C LEU A 125 3.31 -0.39 -10.30
N PHE A 126 3.46 -1.02 -11.46
CA PHE A 126 4.40 -2.14 -11.63
C PHE A 126 5.85 -1.70 -11.41
N GLU A 127 6.25 -0.56 -11.98
CA GLU A 127 7.59 -0.01 -11.79
C GLU A 127 7.89 0.33 -10.32
N TYR A 128 6.93 0.97 -9.63
CA TYR A 128 7.04 1.30 -8.20
C TYR A 128 7.20 0.05 -7.35
N LEU A 129 6.30 -0.92 -7.52
CA LEU A 129 6.36 -2.17 -6.75
C LEU A 129 7.61 -2.99 -7.09
N THR A 130 8.15 -2.92 -8.31
CA THR A 130 9.38 -3.65 -8.66
C THR A 130 10.62 -3.05 -8.00
N LYS A 131 10.72 -1.71 -7.93
CA LYS A 131 11.92 -1.02 -7.43
C LYS A 131 12.01 -1.03 -5.91
N ASP A 132 10.89 -0.81 -5.23
CA ASP A 132 10.88 -0.51 -3.79
C ASP A 132 10.25 -1.61 -2.94
N ASN A 133 9.92 -2.76 -3.53
CA ASN A 133 9.18 -3.84 -2.88
C ASN A 133 9.73 -4.23 -1.50
N TYR A 134 11.06 -4.30 -1.40
CA TYR A 134 11.73 -4.80 -0.20
C TYR A 134 11.41 -3.97 1.04
N SER A 135 11.19 -2.66 0.86
CA SER A 135 10.88 -1.71 1.92
C SER A 135 9.39 -1.67 2.29
N LEU A 136 8.54 -2.33 1.49
CA LEU A 136 7.09 -2.31 1.66
C LEU A 136 6.60 -3.52 2.46
N ARG A 137 5.60 -3.30 3.31
CA ARG A 137 4.88 -4.39 3.97
C ARG A 137 4.02 -5.08 2.93
N GLN A 138 4.31 -6.36 2.67
CA GLN A 138 3.67 -7.12 1.59
C GLN A 138 2.16 -7.21 1.75
N ILE A 139 1.66 -7.25 2.99
CA ILE A 139 0.21 -7.23 3.23
C ILE A 139 -0.45 -5.90 2.85
N GLU A 140 0.23 -4.77 3.04
CA GLU A 140 -0.27 -3.46 2.60
C GLU A 140 -0.29 -3.37 1.07
N VAL A 141 0.73 -3.91 0.41
CA VAL A 141 0.77 -4.02 -1.06
C VAL A 141 -0.42 -4.82 -1.56
N TRP A 142 -0.70 -5.97 -0.95
CA TRP A 142 -1.85 -6.81 -1.30
C TRP A 142 -3.19 -6.08 -1.12
N ASP A 143 -3.41 -5.44 0.03
CA ASP A 143 -4.64 -4.68 0.29
C ASP A 143 -4.82 -3.54 -0.72
N LYS A 144 -3.74 -2.83 -1.06
CA LYS A 144 -3.78 -1.73 -2.03
C LYS A 144 -3.97 -2.21 -3.46
N LEU A 145 -3.46 -3.38 -3.83
CA LEU A 145 -3.76 -3.98 -5.13
C LEU A 145 -5.23 -4.35 -5.29
N ILE A 146 -5.89 -4.80 -4.22
CA ILE A 146 -7.35 -5.02 -4.22
C ILE A 146 -8.08 -3.69 -4.43
N GLU A 147 -7.71 -2.64 -3.68
CA GLU A 147 -8.30 -1.30 -3.81
C GLU A 147 -8.14 -0.75 -5.24
N TRP A 148 -6.93 -0.86 -5.79
CA TRP A 148 -6.63 -0.46 -7.17
C TRP A 148 -7.47 -1.25 -8.18
N ALA A 149 -7.50 -2.58 -8.07
CA ALA A 149 -8.25 -3.41 -8.99
C ALA A 149 -9.75 -3.10 -8.97
N ILE A 150 -10.34 -2.86 -7.80
CA ILE A 150 -11.74 -2.42 -7.67
C ILE A 150 -11.94 -1.11 -8.43
N ALA A 151 -11.09 -0.12 -8.18
CA ALA A 151 -11.19 1.20 -8.81
C ALA A 151 -11.01 1.18 -10.33
N THR A 152 -10.21 0.26 -10.86
CA THR A 152 -9.91 0.16 -12.31
C THR A 152 -10.78 -0.85 -13.05
N SER A 153 -11.69 -1.56 -12.37
CA SER A 153 -12.47 -2.66 -12.96
C SER A 153 -13.76 -2.24 -13.68
N ASP A 154 -14.00 -0.94 -13.87
CA ASP A 154 -15.23 -0.42 -14.50
C ASP A 154 -16.53 -1.06 -13.94
N ASP A 155 -16.64 -1.11 -12.61
CA ASP A 155 -17.74 -1.72 -11.83
C ASP A 155 -17.87 -3.25 -11.92
N GLU A 156 -16.94 -3.98 -12.55
CA GLU A 156 -16.94 -5.45 -12.58
C GLU A 156 -16.65 -6.08 -11.21
N LEU A 157 -15.89 -5.38 -10.34
CA LEU A 157 -15.58 -5.85 -8.99
C LEU A 157 -16.38 -5.08 -7.93
N PRO A 158 -17.21 -5.77 -7.12
CA PRO A 158 -17.88 -5.14 -5.99
C PRO A 158 -16.89 -4.58 -4.97
N SER A 159 -17.20 -3.44 -4.36
CA SER A 159 -16.34 -2.84 -3.32
C SER A 159 -16.18 -3.73 -2.08
N ASP A 160 -17.18 -4.57 -1.79
CA ASP A 160 -17.16 -5.52 -0.68
C ASP A 160 -16.60 -6.88 -1.15
N VAL A 161 -15.33 -7.11 -0.83
CA VAL A 161 -14.58 -8.33 -1.20
C VAL A 161 -15.23 -9.61 -0.65
N SER A 162 -16.02 -9.53 0.43
CA SER A 162 -16.71 -10.71 0.98
C SER A 162 -17.84 -11.22 0.07
N LYS A 163 -18.32 -10.39 -0.86
CA LYS A 163 -19.40 -10.70 -1.80
C LYS A 163 -18.89 -11.19 -3.15
N TRP A 164 -17.58 -11.34 -3.33
CA TRP A 164 -17.02 -11.74 -4.61
C TRP A 164 -17.39 -13.18 -4.96
N THR A 165 -17.88 -13.35 -6.19
CA THR A 165 -18.11 -14.65 -6.82
C THR A 165 -16.81 -15.22 -7.40
N GLU A 166 -16.85 -16.47 -7.86
CA GLU A 166 -15.75 -17.09 -8.60
C GLU A 166 -15.34 -16.29 -9.84
N ASP A 167 -16.32 -15.72 -10.56
CA ASP A 167 -16.05 -14.89 -11.74
C ASP A 167 -15.35 -13.58 -11.35
N ASN A 168 -15.76 -12.96 -10.23
CA ASN A 168 -15.06 -11.76 -9.72
C ASN A 168 -13.62 -12.09 -9.30
N ILE A 169 -13.38 -13.22 -8.65
CA ILE A 169 -12.03 -13.68 -8.28
C ILE A 169 -11.16 -13.87 -9.53
N LYS A 170 -11.73 -14.45 -10.59
CA LYS A 170 -11.03 -14.64 -11.87
C LYS A 170 -10.73 -13.32 -12.58
N ALA A 171 -11.68 -12.39 -12.58
CA ALA A 171 -11.48 -11.05 -13.14
C ALA A 171 -10.36 -10.29 -12.39
N PHE A 172 -10.43 -10.28 -11.05
CA PHE A 172 -9.36 -9.74 -10.21
C PHE A 172 -8.01 -10.39 -10.51
N GLY A 173 -7.96 -11.71 -10.58
CA GLY A 173 -6.73 -12.44 -10.89
C GLY A 173 -6.12 -12.07 -12.23
N THR A 174 -6.95 -11.76 -13.23
CA THR A 174 -6.51 -11.28 -14.54
C THR A 174 -5.91 -9.87 -14.45
N LEU A 175 -6.54 -8.97 -13.68
CA LEU A 175 -6.03 -7.60 -13.47
C LEU A 175 -4.69 -7.59 -12.75
N ILE A 176 -4.54 -8.44 -11.72
CA ILE A 176 -3.35 -8.44 -10.87
C ILE A 176 -2.27 -9.44 -11.28
N GLN A 177 -2.48 -10.23 -12.34
CA GLN A 177 -1.61 -11.35 -12.73
C GLN A 177 -0.14 -10.95 -12.78
N ARG A 178 0.15 -9.77 -13.33
CA ARG A 178 1.51 -9.25 -13.49
C ARG A 178 2.18 -8.86 -12.15
N PHE A 179 1.41 -8.55 -11.12
CA PHE A 179 1.92 -8.17 -9.80
C PHE A 179 2.19 -9.38 -8.89
N ILE A 180 1.52 -10.52 -9.12
CA ILE A 180 1.65 -11.72 -8.27
C ILE A 180 3.12 -12.13 -8.07
N PRO A 181 3.97 -12.22 -9.11
CA PRO A 181 5.36 -12.65 -8.93
C PRO A 181 6.23 -11.63 -8.17
N ILE A 182 5.78 -10.38 -8.06
CA ILE A 182 6.50 -9.34 -7.32
C ILE A 182 6.24 -9.49 -5.82
N ILE A 183 5.06 -9.95 -5.41
CA ILE A 183 4.68 -9.98 -4.00
C ILE A 183 5.38 -11.11 -3.27
N ASP A 184 6.09 -10.78 -2.21
CA ASP A 184 6.75 -11.76 -1.35
C ASP A 184 5.78 -12.23 -0.27
N PHE A 185 4.96 -13.22 -0.62
CA PHE A 185 3.95 -13.77 0.30
C PHE A 185 4.55 -14.36 1.58
N GLN A 186 5.81 -14.80 1.56
CA GLN A 186 6.50 -15.38 2.72
C GLN A 186 6.84 -14.33 3.79
N LYS A 187 6.91 -13.04 3.41
CA LYS A 187 7.05 -11.91 4.34
C LYS A 187 5.74 -11.44 4.98
N MET A 188 4.59 -11.99 4.57
CA MET A 188 3.33 -11.73 5.26
C MET A 188 3.25 -12.52 6.56
N SER A 189 2.45 -12.03 7.52
CA SER A 189 2.10 -12.86 8.66
C SER A 189 1.21 -14.02 8.20
N ARG A 190 1.32 -15.18 8.84
CA ARG A 190 0.47 -16.34 8.54
C ARG A 190 -1.02 -16.00 8.67
N LEU A 191 -1.38 -15.23 9.69
CA LEU A 191 -2.78 -14.81 9.92
C LEU A 191 -3.28 -13.96 8.76
N ASP A 192 -2.50 -12.98 8.32
CA ASP A 192 -2.86 -12.13 7.18
C ASP A 192 -2.99 -12.95 5.90
N PHE A 193 -2.02 -13.83 5.62
CA PHE A 193 -2.06 -14.69 4.44
C PHE A 193 -3.31 -15.59 4.44
N MET A 194 -3.59 -16.27 5.55
CA MET A 194 -4.71 -17.20 5.66
C MET A 194 -6.07 -16.51 5.60
N GLN A 195 -6.20 -15.29 6.12
CA GLN A 195 -7.46 -14.55 6.14
C GLN A 195 -7.71 -13.78 4.84
N LYS A 196 -6.67 -13.17 4.27
CA LYS A 196 -6.81 -12.23 3.16
C LYS A 196 -6.42 -12.81 1.81
N VAL A 197 -5.37 -13.62 1.73
CA VAL A 197 -4.82 -14.12 0.46
C VAL A 197 -5.35 -15.51 0.10
N ASN A 198 -5.47 -16.42 1.07
CA ASN A 198 -5.83 -17.83 0.83
C ASN A 198 -7.17 -18.02 0.10
N LYS A 199 -8.16 -17.13 0.31
CA LYS A 199 -9.44 -17.14 -0.42
C LYS A 199 -9.30 -16.96 -1.94
N PHE A 200 -8.16 -16.42 -2.39
CA PHE A 200 -7.83 -16.19 -3.78
C PHE A 200 -6.93 -17.27 -4.38
N ARG A 201 -6.81 -18.45 -3.74
CA ARG A 201 -5.99 -19.57 -4.19
C ARG A 201 -6.06 -19.87 -5.70
N ARG A 202 -7.23 -19.73 -6.31
CA ARG A 202 -7.47 -20.04 -7.73
C ARG A 202 -6.76 -19.10 -8.72
N ILE A 203 -6.28 -17.95 -8.24
CA ILE A 203 -5.53 -16.98 -9.04
C ILE A 203 -4.07 -17.41 -9.23
N PHE A 204 -3.56 -18.25 -8.33
CA PHE A 204 -2.17 -18.68 -8.32
C PHE A 204 -1.96 -19.95 -9.13
N ASP A 205 -0.76 -20.11 -9.68
CA ASP A 205 -0.29 -21.40 -10.17
C ASP A 205 -0.23 -22.40 -9.01
N ASN A 206 -0.75 -23.61 -9.22
CA ASN A 206 -0.92 -24.59 -8.15
C ASN A 206 0.38 -24.92 -7.42
N GLU A 207 1.50 -25.07 -8.15
CA GLU A 207 2.82 -25.34 -7.57
C GLU A 207 3.28 -24.17 -6.70
N HIS A 208 3.25 -22.95 -7.24
CA HIS A 208 3.64 -21.75 -6.50
C HIS A 208 2.81 -21.54 -5.22
N PHE A 209 1.50 -21.79 -5.29
CA PHE A 209 0.65 -21.67 -4.11
C PHE A 209 0.97 -22.73 -3.05
N ILE A 210 1.26 -23.97 -3.47
CA ILE A 210 1.66 -25.05 -2.57
C ILE A 210 2.97 -24.68 -1.86
N ASP A 211 3.96 -24.15 -2.57
CA ASP A 211 5.24 -23.73 -1.99
C ASP A 211 5.06 -22.67 -0.90
N ILE A 212 4.17 -21.69 -1.13
CA ILE A 212 3.86 -20.67 -0.12
C ILE A 212 3.19 -21.29 1.11
N ILE A 213 2.24 -22.22 0.90
CA ILE A 213 1.57 -22.92 2.00
C ILE A 213 2.57 -23.76 2.79
N GLU A 214 3.44 -24.52 2.11
CA GLU A 214 4.45 -25.35 2.73
C GLU A 214 5.40 -24.50 3.60
N TYR A 215 5.82 -23.33 3.11
CA TYR A 215 6.60 -22.39 3.93
C TYR A 215 5.90 -22.04 5.26
N PHE A 216 4.61 -21.69 5.23
CA PHE A 216 3.87 -21.36 6.45
C PHE A 216 3.63 -22.56 7.37
N VAL A 217 3.53 -23.77 6.82
CA VAL A 217 3.36 -25.01 7.59
C VAL A 217 4.69 -25.46 8.21
N CYS A 218 5.78 -25.47 7.44
CA CYS A 218 7.09 -25.91 7.89
C CYS A 218 7.74 -24.93 8.88
N THR A 219 7.50 -23.63 8.74
CA THR A 219 8.01 -22.64 9.70
C THR A 219 7.42 -22.82 11.10
N ASP A 220 6.15 -23.25 11.22
CA ASP A 220 5.57 -23.63 12.51
C ASP A 220 6.36 -24.79 13.15
N PHE A 221 6.68 -25.82 12.37
CA PHE A 221 7.41 -26.98 12.89
C PHE A 221 8.83 -26.62 13.30
N SER A 222 9.54 -25.79 12.54
CA SER A 222 10.89 -25.35 12.89
C SER A 222 10.91 -24.48 14.15
N GLN A 223 9.95 -23.56 14.33
CA GLN A 223 9.84 -22.77 15.57
C GLN A 223 9.48 -23.64 16.79
N LEU A 224 8.64 -24.66 16.60
CA LEU A 224 8.34 -25.65 17.65
C LEU A 224 9.56 -26.52 17.97
N VAL A 225 10.40 -26.83 16.98
CA VAL A 225 11.62 -27.62 17.16
C VAL A 225 12.74 -26.80 17.79
N ASP A 226 12.91 -25.52 17.45
CA ASP A 226 13.89 -24.62 18.09
C ASP A 226 13.52 -24.37 19.57
N ASP A 227 12.23 -24.23 19.90
CA ASP A 227 11.75 -24.20 21.29
C ASP A 227 11.99 -25.55 22.00
N ALA A 228 11.99 -26.67 21.28
CA ALA A 228 12.25 -28.01 21.81
C ALA A 228 13.75 -28.34 21.95
N GLN A 229 14.63 -27.76 21.14
CA GLN A 229 16.09 -27.94 21.20
C GLN A 229 16.73 -27.28 22.44
N LEU A 230 15.98 -26.50 23.22
CA LEU A 230 16.42 -26.05 24.56
C LEU A 230 16.27 -27.11 25.66
N VAL A 231 15.78 -28.32 25.34
CA VAL A 231 15.62 -29.42 26.30
C VAL A 231 16.43 -30.63 25.84
N ASP A 232 17.75 -30.48 25.77
CA ASP A 232 18.62 -31.53 25.23
C ASP A 232 18.93 -32.69 26.19
N ASP A 233 18.36 -32.72 27.40
CA ASP A 233 18.32 -33.97 28.15
C ASP A 233 17.21 -33.99 29.20
N ILE A 234 16.33 -34.98 29.11
CA ILE A 234 15.38 -35.32 30.17
C ILE A 234 15.91 -36.58 30.84
N ASP A 235 16.48 -36.45 32.04
CA ASP A 235 17.01 -37.56 32.86
C ASP A 235 15.88 -38.43 33.48
N SER A 236 14.76 -38.59 32.77
CA SER A 236 13.64 -39.40 33.22
C SER A 236 13.70 -40.78 32.59
N LYS A 237 13.69 -41.82 33.42
CA LYS A 237 13.55 -43.21 32.96
C LYS A 237 12.12 -43.61 32.58
N ILE A 238 11.15 -42.74 32.88
CA ILE A 238 9.71 -43.02 32.71
C ILE A 238 9.13 -42.23 31.53
N ILE A 239 9.62 -41.01 31.30
CA ILE A 239 9.05 -40.09 30.30
C ILE A 239 10.18 -39.69 29.36
N ASP A 240 10.09 -40.10 28.10
CA ASP A 240 10.99 -39.65 27.05
C ASP A 240 10.61 -38.25 26.56
N LEU A 241 11.47 -37.64 25.74
CA LEU A 241 11.26 -36.32 25.12
C LEU A 241 9.89 -36.20 24.43
N ARG A 242 9.42 -37.27 23.78
CA ARG A 242 8.11 -37.30 23.14
C ARG A 242 6.97 -37.26 24.15
N GLY A 243 7.05 -38.05 25.22
CA GLY A 243 6.10 -38.00 26.32
C GLY A 243 6.05 -36.63 27.00
N ALA A 244 7.22 -36.01 27.21
CA ALA A 244 7.31 -34.67 27.80
C ALA A 244 6.70 -33.58 26.90
N SER A 245 7.00 -33.60 25.60
CA SER A 245 6.42 -32.69 24.61
C SER A 245 4.89 -32.81 24.57
N PHE A 246 4.37 -34.03 24.57
CA PHE A 246 2.93 -34.27 24.57
C PHE A 246 2.25 -33.70 25.83
N ILE A 247 2.89 -33.85 27.00
CA ILE A 247 2.37 -33.28 28.26
C ILE A 247 2.40 -31.75 28.21
N ALA A 248 3.49 -31.14 27.72
CA ALA A 248 3.65 -29.70 27.60
C ALA A 248 2.55 -29.08 26.70
N ASP A 249 2.27 -29.69 25.56
CA ASP A 249 1.20 -29.25 24.65
C ASP A 249 -0.18 -29.29 25.33
N ARG A 250 -0.46 -30.36 26.08
CA ARG A 250 -1.73 -30.48 26.82
C ARG A 250 -1.86 -29.43 27.93
N ILE A 251 -0.75 -29.05 28.57
CA ILE A 251 -0.72 -27.95 29.55
C ILE A 251 -0.93 -26.58 28.87
N LYS A 252 -0.33 -26.36 27.70
CA LYS A 252 -0.48 -25.11 26.93
C LYS A 252 -1.92 -24.91 26.45
N ILE A 253 -2.54 -25.97 25.91
CA ILE A 253 -3.95 -25.98 25.49
C ILE A 253 -4.90 -25.71 26.67
N THR A 254 -4.64 -26.28 27.84
CA THR A 254 -5.50 -26.08 29.03
C THR A 254 -5.39 -24.67 29.61
N LYS A 255 -4.21 -24.02 29.53
CA LYS A 255 -4.04 -22.60 29.90
C LYS A 255 -4.77 -21.64 28.96
N GLN A 256 -4.73 -21.89 27.64
CA GLN A 256 -5.44 -21.05 26.66
C GLN A 256 -6.97 -21.16 26.78
N GLN A 257 -7.48 -22.28 27.30
CA GLN A 257 -8.92 -22.49 27.55
C GLN A 257 -9.40 -21.96 28.93
N GLY A 258 -8.56 -21.22 29.67
CA GLY A 258 -8.93 -20.59 30.95
C GLY A 258 -9.17 -21.57 32.10
N ARG A 259 -8.85 -22.87 31.94
CA ARG A 259 -8.95 -23.88 32.99
C ARG A 259 -7.63 -23.96 33.75
N GLY A 260 -7.35 -22.93 34.56
CA GLY A 260 -6.15 -22.87 35.39
C GLY A 260 -6.16 -23.93 36.48
N ILE A 261 -5.67 -25.13 36.19
CA ILE A 261 -5.32 -26.13 37.21
C ILE A 261 -3.83 -25.98 37.46
N THR A 262 -3.47 -25.43 38.63
CA THR A 262 -2.10 -25.38 39.13
C THR A 262 -1.74 -26.73 39.73
N TYR A 263 -0.88 -27.49 39.05
CA TYR A 263 -0.30 -28.71 39.60
C TYR A 263 0.91 -28.36 40.46
N HIS A 264 0.84 -28.67 41.76
CA HIS A 264 2.00 -28.67 42.63
C HIS A 264 2.68 -30.04 42.56
N PHE A 265 3.83 -30.11 41.89
CA PHE A 265 4.64 -31.31 41.88
C PHE A 265 5.60 -31.30 43.08
N ASN A 266 5.37 -32.19 44.04
CA ASN A 266 6.37 -32.53 45.04
C ASN A 266 7.22 -33.66 44.44
N LEU A 267 8.43 -33.33 43.99
CA LEU A 267 9.41 -34.32 43.57
C LEU A 267 9.84 -35.12 44.80
N LEU A 268 9.58 -36.43 44.78
CA LEU A 268 10.15 -37.35 45.76
C LEU A 268 11.59 -37.64 45.30
N TYR A 269 12.57 -37.15 46.07
CA TYR A 269 13.99 -37.48 45.90
C TYR A 269 14.27 -38.92 46.29
#